data_AF-A0A535S027-F1
#
_entry.id   AF-A0A535S027-F1
#
_cell.length_a   1.000
_cell.length_b   1.000
_cell.length_c   1.000
_cell.angle_alpha   90.00
_cell.angle_beta   90.00
_cell.angle_gamma   90.00
#
_symmetry.space_group_name_H-M   'P 1'
#
loop_
_entity.id
_entity.type
_entity.pdbx_description
1 polymer ?
#
loop_
_entity_poly.entity_id
_entity_poly.type
_entity_poly.pdbx_seq_one_letter_code
_entity_poly.pdbx_strand_id
1 'polypeptide(L)'
;MLLAARPDPGGADGAFRVLSEVCAAAAREGMQRVFAAVPDQPVSRETLFQAGFYSYTTETWYVASGPVTATTKTTRSVRPARGRDAHDLFKLYLRTTPHAVQRAEQLTVTDFDLDRRAGALAPPHLLEGNPLSMRRGAMLITRDGQDAIDATYVGFHGRGVHPHVCKLRTAHVDVDLARDLIRIGAASLDAHHAVASPVRPYEEHVARALESEGFRPVAGAMLFVKELAVRIEERALAPAVVR
;
A
#
# COMPACT_ATOMS: atom_id res chain seq x y z
N MET A 1 5.21 -21.35 3.71
CA MET A 1 5.24 -19.93 4.15
C MET A 1 4.37 -19.84 5.39
N LEU A 2 4.96 -20.05 6.57
CA LEU A 2 4.24 -19.91 7.84
C LEU A 2 4.23 -18.43 8.20
N LEU A 3 3.05 -17.82 8.27
CA LEU A 3 2.78 -16.65 9.12
C LEU A 3 2.88 -17.12 10.58
N ALA A 4 4.07 -17.56 11.00
CA ALA A 4 4.35 -17.79 12.39
C ALA A 4 4.55 -16.41 13.00
N ALA A 5 3.51 -15.90 13.65
CA ALA A 5 3.71 -14.98 14.76
C ALA A 5 4.80 -15.62 15.63
N ARG A 6 6.03 -15.09 15.58
CA ARG A 6 7.05 -15.51 16.54
C ARG A 6 6.45 -15.16 17.90
N PRO A 7 6.29 -16.12 18.82
CA PRO A 7 5.78 -15.82 20.15
C PRO A 7 6.79 -14.85 20.78
N ASP A 8 6.34 -13.62 21.02
CA ASP A 8 7.13 -12.61 21.71
C ASP A 8 7.18 -12.97 23.21
N PRO A 9 8.37 -13.10 23.82
CA PRO A 9 8.53 -13.45 25.24
C PRO A 9 7.87 -12.48 26.24
N GLY A 10 7.31 -11.35 25.81
CA GLY A 10 6.71 -10.33 26.66
C GLY A 10 5.16 -10.31 26.76
N GLY A 11 4.45 -11.14 25.99
CA GLY A 11 2.97 -11.13 25.98
C GLY A 11 2.34 -9.82 25.46
N ALA A 12 1.03 -9.65 25.67
CA ALA A 12 0.27 -8.49 25.18
C ALA A 12 0.79 -7.14 25.73
N ASP A 13 1.30 -7.13 26.97
CA ASP A 13 1.85 -5.94 27.63
C ASP A 13 3.14 -5.44 26.94
N GLY A 14 3.99 -6.36 26.47
CA GLY A 14 5.20 -6.01 25.72
C GLY A 14 4.87 -5.34 24.39
N ALA A 15 3.95 -5.94 23.62
CA ALA A 15 3.50 -5.39 22.35
C ALA A 15 2.85 -4.00 22.50
N PHE A 16 2.01 -3.82 23.53
CA PHE A 16 1.41 -2.52 23.83
C PHE A 16 2.45 -1.43 24.14
N ARG A 17 3.48 -1.76 24.94
CA ARG A 17 4.57 -0.82 25.27
C ARG A 17 5.35 -0.42 24.03
N VAL A 18 5.72 -1.38 23.18
CA VAL A 18 6.44 -1.10 21.92
C VAL A 18 5.62 -0.19 21.01
N LEU A 19 4.32 -0.48 20.83
CA LEU A 19 3.44 0.36 20.02
C LEU A 19 3.32 1.79 20.56
N SER A 20 3.22 1.92 21.88
CA SER A 20 3.12 3.23 22.55
C SER A 20 4.40 4.05 22.35
N GLU A 21 5.58 3.43 22.54
CA GLU A 21 6.87 4.08 22.33
C GLU A 21 7.10 4.47 20.86
N VAL A 22 6.74 3.60 19.91
CA VAL A 22 6.81 3.91 18.47
C VAL A 22 5.91 5.10 18.12
N CYS A 23 4.68 5.13 18.63
CA CYS A 23 3.77 6.27 18.42
C CYS A 23 4.33 7.57 19.02
N ALA A 24 4.90 7.51 20.23
CA ALA A 24 5.50 8.66 20.89
C ALA A 24 6.75 9.18 20.14
N ALA A 25 7.59 8.27 19.62
CA ALA A 25 8.72 8.61 18.77
C ALA A 25 8.26 9.27 17.46
N ALA A 26 7.30 8.65 16.76
CA ALA A 26 6.72 9.20 15.53
C ALA A 26 6.12 10.61 15.73
N ALA A 27 5.41 10.82 16.83
CA ALA A 27 4.84 12.14 17.15
C ALA A 27 5.92 13.21 17.39
N ARG A 28 7.03 12.86 18.05
CA ARG A 28 8.18 13.77 18.26
C ARG A 28 8.86 14.15 16.94
N GLU A 29 8.87 13.26 15.96
CA GLU A 29 9.35 13.52 14.60
C GLU A 29 8.33 14.27 13.72
N GLY A 30 7.19 14.72 14.29
CA GLY A 30 6.17 15.47 13.58
C GLY A 30 5.29 14.64 12.65
N MET A 31 5.32 13.30 12.77
CA MET A 31 4.39 12.44 12.05
C MET A 31 2.97 12.63 12.59
N GLN A 32 2.00 12.70 11.68
CA GLN A 32 0.59 12.94 12.03
C GLN A 32 -0.20 11.64 12.26
N ARG A 33 0.26 10.52 11.68
CA ARG A 33 -0.47 9.25 11.68
C ARG A 33 0.51 8.08 11.69
N VAL A 34 0.12 6.99 12.34
CA VAL A 34 0.81 5.70 12.28
C VAL A 34 -0.17 4.67 11.70
N PHE A 35 0.28 3.94 10.69
CA PHE A 35 -0.47 2.84 10.10
C PHE A 35 0.11 1.51 10.55
N ALA A 36 -0.76 0.52 10.74
CA ALA A 36 -0.37 -0.84 11.08
C ALA A 36 -1.20 -1.84 10.28
N ALA A 37 -0.58 -2.94 9.88
CA ALA A 37 -1.29 -4.13 9.44
C ALA A 37 -0.96 -5.28 10.37
N VAL A 38 -1.99 -6.01 10.76
CA VAL A 38 -1.84 -7.22 11.56
C VAL A 38 -2.62 -8.35 10.91
N PRO A 39 -2.18 -9.60 11.07
CA PRO A 39 -3.02 -10.75 10.73
C PRO A 39 -4.40 -10.61 11.40
N ASP A 40 -5.45 -11.08 10.73
CA ASP A 40 -6.79 -11.08 11.30
C ASP A 40 -6.93 -12.14 12.41
N GLN A 41 -6.33 -11.84 13.56
CA GLN A 41 -6.31 -12.68 14.77
C GLN A 41 -6.76 -11.87 15.98
N PRO A 42 -7.57 -12.43 16.89
CA PRO A 42 -8.15 -11.67 18.02
C PRO A 42 -7.12 -10.93 18.87
N VAL A 43 -6.01 -11.59 19.22
CA VAL A 43 -4.97 -11.01 20.09
C VAL A 43 -4.34 -9.77 19.45
N SER A 44 -3.96 -9.85 18.16
CA SER A 44 -3.35 -8.73 17.46
C SER A 44 -4.30 -7.54 17.33
N ARG A 45 -5.59 -7.80 17.07
CA ARG A 45 -6.61 -6.74 16.96
C ARG A 45 -6.82 -6.02 18.29
N GLU A 46 -6.96 -6.77 19.38
CA GLU A 46 -7.20 -6.22 20.71
C GLU A 46 -6.04 -5.32 21.17
N THR A 47 -4.79 -5.75 20.98
CA THR A 47 -3.61 -4.94 21.33
C THR A 47 -3.60 -3.59 20.60
N LEU A 48 -3.98 -3.56 19.31
CA LEU A 48 -4.04 -2.33 18.52
C LEU A 48 -5.19 -1.42 18.97
N PHE A 49 -6.37 -1.98 19.28
CA PHE A 49 -7.48 -1.20 19.84
C PHE A 49 -7.12 -0.58 21.19
N GLN A 50 -6.50 -1.34 22.09
CA GLN A 50 -6.02 -0.84 23.38
C GLN A 50 -4.97 0.26 23.22
N ALA A 51 -4.12 0.17 22.20
CA ALA A 51 -3.15 1.20 21.84
C ALA A 51 -3.79 2.45 21.19
N GLY A 52 -5.11 2.49 21.02
CA GLY A 52 -5.86 3.62 20.47
C GLY A 52 -5.86 3.68 18.94
N PHE A 53 -5.55 2.58 18.26
CA PHE A 53 -5.76 2.47 16.82
C PHE A 53 -7.21 2.13 16.51
N TYR A 54 -7.70 2.56 15.35
CA TYR A 54 -8.97 2.09 14.79
C TYR A 54 -8.74 1.41 13.45
N SER A 55 -9.54 0.38 13.15
CA SER A 55 -9.47 -0.29 11.85
C SER A 55 -10.22 0.51 10.79
N TYR A 56 -9.65 0.62 9.59
CA TYR A 56 -10.26 1.37 8.49
C TYR A 56 -10.51 0.55 7.22
N THR A 57 -9.82 -0.59 7.03
CA THR A 57 -10.09 -1.57 5.96
C THR A 57 -9.39 -2.91 6.27
N THR A 58 -9.64 -3.92 5.44
CA THR A 58 -8.89 -5.18 5.40
C THR A 58 -8.19 -5.35 4.06
N GLU A 59 -7.25 -6.30 4.00
CA GLU A 59 -6.55 -6.73 2.79
C GLU A 59 -6.43 -8.25 2.75
N THR A 60 -6.66 -8.83 1.58
CA THR A 60 -6.36 -10.23 1.27
C THR A 60 -5.09 -10.28 0.43
N TRP A 61 -4.12 -11.07 0.86
CA TRP A 61 -2.87 -11.28 0.16
C TRP A 61 -2.99 -12.45 -0.81
N TYR A 62 -2.81 -12.14 -2.08
CA TYR A 62 -2.77 -13.10 -3.18
C TYR A 62 -1.32 -13.41 -3.57
N VAL A 63 -0.96 -14.67 -3.72
CA VAL A 63 0.42 -15.07 -4.07
C VAL A 63 0.44 -16.03 -5.26
N ALA A 64 1.33 -15.76 -6.21
CA ALA A 64 1.73 -16.68 -7.27
C ALA A 64 3.13 -17.22 -6.96
N SER A 65 3.25 -18.55 -6.82
CA SER A 65 4.53 -19.24 -6.59
C SER A 65 5.20 -19.75 -7.86
N GLY A 66 4.55 -19.56 -9.02
CA GLY A 66 5.07 -19.92 -10.34
C GLY A 66 5.14 -18.71 -11.27
N PRO A 67 5.73 -18.86 -12.46
CA PRO A 67 5.83 -17.78 -13.43
C PRO A 67 4.44 -17.30 -13.85
N VAL A 68 4.22 -15.99 -13.75
CA VAL A 68 3.01 -15.34 -14.28
C VAL A 68 3.16 -15.21 -15.79
N THR A 69 2.08 -15.42 -16.54
CA THR A 69 2.10 -15.31 -17.99
C THR A 69 2.44 -13.88 -18.40
N ALA A 70 3.50 -13.67 -19.20
CA ALA A 70 3.94 -12.32 -19.60
C ALA A 70 3.21 -11.79 -20.86
N THR A 71 2.47 -12.62 -21.59
CA THR A 71 1.84 -12.26 -22.87
C THR A 71 0.50 -11.55 -22.67
N THR A 72 0.45 -10.26 -23.05
CA THR A 72 -0.77 -9.43 -23.08
C THR A 72 -1.29 -9.25 -24.50
N LYS A 73 -2.60 -9.03 -24.64
CA LYS A 73 -3.26 -8.66 -25.91
C LYS A 73 -3.73 -7.19 -25.92
N THR A 74 -3.28 -6.37 -24.98
CA THR A 74 -3.77 -4.98 -24.89
C THR A 74 -3.42 -4.18 -26.13
N THR A 75 -4.41 -3.46 -26.66
CA THR A 75 -4.20 -2.47 -27.74
C THR A 75 -3.83 -1.09 -27.19
N ARG A 76 -3.97 -0.89 -25.87
CA ARG A 76 -3.74 0.40 -25.20
C ARG A 76 -2.26 0.69 -25.06
N SER A 77 -1.90 1.98 -25.08
CA SER A 77 -0.53 2.42 -24.82
C SER A 77 -0.08 2.14 -23.38
N VAL A 78 1.09 1.51 -23.24
CA VAL A 78 1.74 1.20 -21.97
C VAL A 78 3.02 2.02 -21.87
N ARG A 79 3.23 2.72 -20.74
CA ARG A 79 4.45 3.49 -20.50
C ARG A 79 4.86 3.50 -19.03
N PRO A 80 6.16 3.73 -18.73
CA PRO A 80 6.58 3.99 -17.36
C PRO A 80 5.87 5.20 -16.75
N ALA A 81 5.54 5.09 -15.46
CA ALA A 81 5.03 6.20 -14.67
C ALA A 81 6.17 7.16 -14.28
N ARG A 82 5.89 8.46 -14.21
CA ARG A 82 6.84 9.52 -13.85
C ARG A 82 6.23 10.44 -12.79
N GLY A 83 7.03 11.28 -12.15
CA GLY A 83 6.57 12.24 -11.13
C GLY A 83 5.52 13.23 -11.65
N ARG A 84 5.55 13.58 -12.94
CA ARG A 84 4.50 14.41 -13.58
C ARG A 84 3.10 13.77 -13.56
N ASP A 85 3.01 12.45 -13.43
CA ASP A 85 1.75 11.71 -13.42
C ASP A 85 1.06 11.75 -12.03
N ALA A 86 1.71 12.34 -11.01
CA ALA A 86 1.24 12.35 -9.63
C ALA A 86 -0.19 12.89 -9.45
N HIS A 87 -0.53 13.96 -10.16
CA HIS A 87 -1.87 14.55 -10.07
C HIS A 87 -2.95 13.63 -10.65
N ASP A 88 -2.67 12.98 -11.78
CA ASP A 88 -3.61 12.05 -12.41
C ASP A 88 -3.74 10.75 -11.63
N LEU A 89 -2.65 10.27 -11.03
CA LEU A 89 -2.67 9.14 -10.10
C LEU A 89 -3.46 9.45 -8.83
N PHE A 90 -3.33 10.67 -8.30
CA PHE A 90 -4.13 11.11 -7.15
C PHE A 90 -5.62 11.17 -7.49
N LYS A 91 -5.99 11.70 -8.67
CA LYS A 91 -7.39 11.67 -9.14
C LYS A 91 -7.91 10.24 -9.32
N LEU A 92 -7.08 9.36 -9.89
CA LEU A 92 -7.41 7.93 -9.99
C LEU A 92 -7.67 7.35 -8.58
N TYR A 93 -6.85 7.73 -7.59
CA TYR A 93 -7.03 7.30 -6.22
C TYR A 93 -8.36 7.78 -5.62
N LEU A 94 -8.65 9.08 -5.73
CA LEU A 94 -9.88 9.66 -5.19
C LEU A 94 -11.14 9.04 -5.80
N ARG A 95 -11.10 8.62 -7.07
CA ARG A 95 -12.24 8.00 -7.75
C ARG A 95 -12.47 6.54 -7.36
N THR A 96 -11.41 5.82 -7.00
CA THR A 96 -11.43 4.34 -6.84
C THR A 96 -11.31 3.88 -5.39
N THR A 97 -11.00 4.79 -4.45
CA THR A 97 -10.97 4.51 -3.00
C THR A 97 -12.27 4.94 -2.34
N PRO A 98 -12.89 4.15 -1.45
CA PRO A 98 -14.02 4.63 -0.64
C PRO A 98 -13.65 5.81 0.28
N HIS A 99 -14.58 6.74 0.50
CA HIS A 99 -14.32 7.94 1.31
C HIS A 99 -13.84 7.65 2.74
N ALA A 100 -14.32 6.58 3.39
CA ALA A 100 -13.86 6.20 4.73
C ALA A 100 -12.35 5.90 4.74
N VAL A 101 -11.86 5.19 3.72
CA VAL A 101 -10.43 4.88 3.55
C VAL A 101 -9.65 6.14 3.19
N GLN A 102 -10.19 7.00 2.31
CA GLN A 102 -9.55 8.28 1.99
C GLN A 102 -9.36 9.17 3.22
N ARG A 103 -10.36 9.23 4.11
CA ARG A 103 -10.29 10.00 5.36
C ARG A 103 -9.27 9.43 6.34
N ALA A 104 -9.12 8.12 6.39
CA ALA A 104 -8.13 7.46 7.24
C ALA A 104 -6.71 7.69 6.73
N GLU A 105 -6.49 7.58 5.41
CA GLU A 105 -5.16 7.70 4.82
C GLU A 105 -4.71 9.17 4.66
N GLN A 106 -5.65 10.09 4.37
CA GLN A 106 -5.43 11.52 4.11
C GLN A 106 -4.24 11.79 3.18
N LEU A 107 -4.15 11.01 2.11
CA LEU A 107 -3.07 11.14 1.13
C LEU A 107 -3.23 12.42 0.32
N THR A 108 -2.10 12.93 -0.12
CA THR A 108 -1.95 14.16 -0.90
C THR A 108 -1.34 13.86 -2.25
N VAL A 109 -1.38 14.81 -3.19
CA VAL A 109 -0.75 14.66 -4.51
C VAL A 109 0.74 14.28 -4.39
N THR A 110 1.45 14.80 -3.39
CA THR A 110 2.88 14.51 -3.19
C THR A 110 3.15 13.05 -2.84
N ASP A 111 2.17 12.32 -2.29
CA ASP A 111 2.31 10.90 -1.98
C ASP A 111 2.24 10.01 -3.24
N PHE A 112 1.83 10.58 -4.37
CA PHE A 112 1.78 9.94 -5.70
C PHE A 112 2.92 10.41 -6.61
N ASP A 113 3.89 11.19 -6.12
CA ASP A 113 5.11 11.52 -6.86
C ASP A 113 6.02 10.30 -6.93
N LEU A 114 5.81 9.49 -7.97
CA LEU A 114 6.54 8.25 -8.19
C LEU A 114 8.03 8.45 -8.43
N ASP A 115 8.54 9.65 -8.68
CA ASP A 115 9.99 9.88 -8.77
C ASP A 115 10.60 10.00 -7.37
N ARG A 116 9.87 10.59 -6.41
CA ARG A 116 10.36 10.86 -5.04
C ARG A 116 9.97 9.81 -4.01
N ARG A 117 8.74 9.31 -4.06
CA ARG A 117 8.15 8.39 -3.07
C ARG A 117 7.11 7.50 -3.73
N ALA A 118 7.14 6.20 -3.51
CA ALA A 118 6.00 5.35 -3.90
C ALA A 118 4.83 5.45 -2.89
N GLY A 119 4.82 6.48 -2.04
CA GLY A 119 4.24 6.48 -0.69
C GLY A 119 2.78 6.04 -0.57
N ALA A 120 1.93 6.32 -1.56
CA ALA A 120 0.52 5.92 -1.57
C ALA A 120 0.21 4.62 -2.33
N LEU A 121 1.07 4.22 -3.26
CA LEU A 121 0.90 3.01 -4.09
C LEU A 121 1.79 1.86 -3.63
N ALA A 122 2.72 2.14 -2.72
CA ALA A 122 3.47 1.13 -1.99
C ALA A 122 2.50 0.38 -1.07
N PRO A 123 2.52 -0.96 -1.08
CA PRO A 123 1.92 -1.74 -0.01
C PRO A 123 2.47 -1.20 1.32
N PRO A 124 1.63 -0.64 2.21
CA PRO A 124 2.10 0.05 3.41
C PRO A 124 2.75 -0.92 4.43
N HIS A 125 2.72 -2.22 4.15
CA HIS A 125 2.93 -3.28 5.12
C HIS A 125 3.81 -4.41 4.59
N LEU A 126 4.79 -4.10 3.73
CA LEU A 126 5.72 -5.12 3.23
C LEU A 126 6.33 -5.90 4.41
N LEU A 127 5.93 -7.16 4.46
CA LEU A 127 6.40 -8.18 5.38
C LEU A 127 7.92 -8.30 5.25
N GLU A 128 8.61 -8.10 6.37
CA GLU A 128 10.02 -8.41 6.61
C GLU A 128 11.08 -7.81 5.68
N GLY A 129 10.86 -6.67 5.02
CA GLY A 129 11.93 -6.02 4.26
C GLY A 129 11.78 -4.52 4.28
N ASN A 130 12.89 -3.78 4.32
CA ASN A 130 12.85 -2.34 4.12
C ASN A 130 12.30 -2.06 2.70
N PRO A 131 11.06 -1.55 2.52
CA PRO A 131 10.51 -1.23 1.20
C PRO A 131 11.40 -0.28 0.42
N LEU A 132 12.15 0.56 1.15
CA LEU A 132 13.04 1.58 0.62
C LEU A 132 14.31 0.99 -0.01
N SER A 133 14.61 -0.30 0.22
CA SER A 133 15.77 -0.98 -0.37
C SER A 133 15.42 -1.87 -1.57
N MET A 134 14.14 -2.05 -1.88
CA MET A 134 13.67 -2.81 -3.02
C MET A 134 13.69 -1.94 -4.28
N ARG A 135 14.20 -2.48 -5.40
CA ARG A 135 14.06 -1.83 -6.70
C ARG A 135 12.58 -1.77 -7.04
N ARG A 136 12.11 -0.64 -7.56
CA ARG A 136 10.71 -0.45 -7.97
C ARG A 136 10.59 -0.20 -9.46
N GLY A 137 9.45 -0.60 -10.01
CA GLY A 137 9.00 -0.22 -11.34
C GLY A 137 7.52 0.16 -11.29
N ALA A 138 7.13 1.21 -11.99
CA ALA A 138 5.74 1.62 -12.10
C ALA A 138 5.37 1.81 -13.57
N MET A 139 4.24 1.24 -13.98
CA MET A 139 3.73 1.27 -15.34
C MET A 139 2.32 1.83 -15.34
N LEU A 140 2.02 2.63 -16.34
CA LEU A 140 0.69 3.18 -16.61
C LEU A 140 0.16 2.62 -17.91
N ILE A 141 -1.13 2.36 -17.92
CA ILE A 141 -1.90 2.17 -19.15
C ILE A 141 -2.75 3.41 -19.35
N THR A 142 -2.55 4.07 -20.48
CA THR A 142 -3.34 5.22 -20.92
C THR A 142 -4.33 4.79 -21.99
N ARG A 143 -5.47 5.46 -22.04
CA ARG A 143 -6.45 5.26 -23.11
C ARG A 143 -5.92 5.85 -24.42
N ASP A 144 -6.11 5.16 -25.53
CA ASP A 144 -5.63 5.65 -26.83
C ASP A 144 -6.23 7.03 -27.16
N GLY A 145 -5.36 7.97 -27.53
CA GLY A 145 -5.73 9.34 -27.88
C GLY A 145 -6.00 10.28 -26.70
N GLN A 146 -5.82 9.84 -25.45
CA GLN A 146 -5.98 10.68 -24.25
C GLN A 146 -4.85 10.42 -23.24
N ASP A 147 -4.28 11.48 -22.65
CA ASP A 147 -3.29 11.34 -21.55
C ASP A 147 -3.92 10.83 -20.23
N ALA A 148 -5.21 10.51 -20.23
CA ALA A 148 -5.90 10.00 -19.06
C ALA A 148 -5.40 8.59 -18.68
N ILE A 149 -5.02 8.44 -17.41
CA ILE A 149 -4.60 7.16 -16.83
C ILE A 149 -5.83 6.27 -16.64
N ASP A 150 -5.90 5.20 -17.43
CA ASP A 150 -6.93 4.17 -17.33
C ASP A 150 -6.56 3.14 -16.25
N ALA A 151 -5.26 2.88 -16.07
CA ALA A 151 -4.80 1.97 -15.02
C ALA A 151 -3.33 2.18 -14.64
N THR A 152 -2.94 1.72 -13.44
CA THR A 152 -1.58 1.78 -12.91
C THR A 152 -1.17 0.45 -12.31
N TYR A 153 0.10 0.13 -12.43
CA TYR A 153 0.78 -1.00 -11.78
C TYR A 153 2.05 -0.50 -11.11
N VAL A 154 2.31 -0.95 -9.90
CA VAL A 154 3.56 -0.73 -9.18
C VAL A 154 4.09 -2.08 -8.71
N GLY A 155 5.32 -2.41 -9.08
CA GLY A 155 6.03 -3.62 -8.70
C GLY A 155 7.26 -3.30 -7.85
N PHE A 156 7.48 -4.11 -6.83
CA PHE A 156 8.62 -4.08 -5.92
C PHE A 156 9.40 -5.38 -6.10
N HIS A 157 10.69 -5.25 -6.40
CA HIS A 157 11.57 -6.38 -6.60
C HIS A 157 12.02 -6.93 -5.24
N GLY A 158 11.55 -8.14 -4.92
CA GLY A 158 12.02 -8.91 -3.78
C GLY A 158 13.53 -9.14 -3.84
N ARG A 159 14.15 -9.36 -2.68
CA ARG A 159 15.56 -9.70 -2.56
C ARG A 159 15.70 -10.87 -1.59
N GLY A 160 16.59 -11.81 -1.91
CA GLY A 160 16.89 -12.95 -1.04
C GLY A 160 15.67 -13.84 -0.85
N VAL A 161 15.11 -13.86 0.36
CA VAL A 161 13.93 -14.68 0.69
C VAL A 161 12.60 -13.93 0.51
N HIS A 162 12.65 -12.62 0.25
CA HIS A 162 11.44 -11.80 0.15
C HIS A 162 10.78 -11.93 -1.23
N PRO A 163 9.45 -12.11 -1.30
CA PRO A 163 8.74 -12.16 -2.58
C PRO A 163 8.78 -10.79 -3.27
N HIS A 164 8.56 -10.81 -4.59
CA HIS A 164 8.09 -9.62 -5.28
C HIS A 164 6.74 -9.19 -4.72
N VAL A 165 6.47 -7.89 -4.72
CA VAL A 165 5.14 -7.40 -4.36
C VAL A 165 4.64 -6.44 -5.42
N CYS A 166 3.38 -6.59 -5.82
CA CYS A 166 2.75 -5.68 -6.76
C CYS A 166 1.43 -5.13 -6.25
N LYS A 167 1.12 -3.90 -6.65
CA LYS A 167 -0.17 -3.25 -6.46
C LYS A 167 -0.63 -2.70 -7.79
N LEU A 168 -1.89 -2.89 -8.12
CA LEU A 168 -2.49 -2.34 -9.33
C LEU A 168 -3.81 -1.66 -9.04
N ARG A 169 -4.20 -0.78 -9.97
CA ARG A 169 -5.46 -0.05 -9.91
C ARG A 169 -5.98 0.25 -11.29
N THR A 170 -7.28 0.12 -11.48
CA THR A 170 -7.96 0.47 -12.73
C THR A 170 -8.98 1.58 -12.46
N ALA A 171 -9.17 2.47 -13.44
CA ALA A 171 -10.11 3.58 -13.39
C ALA A 171 -11.57 3.13 -13.23
N HIS A 172 -11.87 1.95 -13.77
CA HIS A 172 -13.16 1.30 -13.75
C HIS A 172 -12.99 -0.17 -13.36
N VAL A 173 -14.09 -0.81 -12.97
CA VAL A 173 -14.14 -2.25 -12.73
C VAL A 173 -13.97 -2.97 -14.06
N ASP A 174 -12.73 -3.37 -14.37
CA ASP A 174 -12.32 -3.99 -15.63
C ASP A 174 -11.31 -5.11 -15.33
N VAL A 175 -11.79 -6.35 -15.35
CA VAL A 175 -11.01 -7.56 -15.02
C VAL A 175 -9.97 -7.84 -16.09
N ASP A 176 -10.30 -7.61 -17.37
CA ASP A 176 -9.39 -7.88 -18.48
C ASP A 176 -8.24 -6.88 -18.50
N LEU A 177 -8.51 -5.59 -18.24
CA LEU A 177 -7.48 -4.58 -18.09
C LEU A 177 -6.58 -4.85 -16.87
N ALA A 178 -7.15 -5.27 -15.74
CA ALA A 178 -6.39 -5.67 -14.57
C ALA A 178 -5.49 -6.88 -14.87
N ARG A 179 -6.01 -7.87 -15.61
CA ARG A 179 -5.26 -9.04 -16.07
C ARG A 179 -4.09 -8.62 -16.96
N ASP A 180 -4.34 -7.79 -17.98
CA ASP A 180 -3.30 -7.29 -18.88
C ASP A 180 -2.19 -6.55 -18.09
N LEU A 181 -2.55 -5.72 -17.13
CA LEU A 181 -1.59 -5.06 -16.23
C LEU A 181 -0.74 -6.04 -15.42
N ILE A 182 -1.34 -7.11 -14.88
CA ILE A 182 -0.62 -8.13 -14.12
C ILE A 182 0.43 -8.78 -15.01
N ARG A 183 0.08 -9.13 -16.26
CA ARG A 183 1.00 -9.75 -17.21
C ARG A 183 2.14 -8.81 -17.63
N ILE A 184 1.81 -7.56 -17.95
CA ILE A 184 2.77 -6.50 -18.29
C ILE A 184 3.74 -6.27 -17.12
N GLY A 185 3.19 -6.14 -15.92
CA GLY A 185 3.96 -5.88 -14.71
C GLY A 185 4.85 -7.05 -14.34
N ALA A 186 4.32 -8.27 -14.40
CA ALA A 186 5.07 -9.48 -14.09
C ALA A 186 6.21 -9.78 -15.07
N ALA A 187 6.10 -9.35 -16.33
CA ALA A 187 7.21 -9.43 -17.29
C ALA A 187 8.47 -8.68 -16.83
N SER A 188 8.31 -7.70 -15.92
CA SER A 188 9.44 -6.97 -15.33
C SER A 188 10.04 -7.65 -14.09
N LEU A 189 9.36 -8.64 -13.52
CA LEU A 189 9.79 -9.37 -12.33
C LEU A 189 10.57 -10.63 -12.71
N ASP A 190 11.53 -11.05 -11.89
CA ASP A 190 12.22 -12.31 -12.13
C ASP A 190 11.38 -13.51 -11.70
N ALA A 191 11.62 -14.66 -12.32
CA ALA A 191 10.83 -15.86 -12.06
C ALA A 191 11.25 -16.63 -10.78
N HIS A 192 12.29 -16.17 -10.07
CA HIS A 192 12.85 -16.89 -8.92
C HIS A 192 12.09 -16.59 -7.63
N HIS A 193 11.48 -15.41 -7.52
CA HIS A 193 10.71 -15.03 -6.34
C HIS A 193 9.21 -15.14 -6.61
N ALA A 194 8.46 -15.58 -5.61
CA ALA A 194 7.01 -15.51 -5.65
C ALA A 194 6.54 -14.05 -5.79
N VAL A 195 5.38 -13.83 -6.39
CA VAL A 195 4.76 -12.50 -6.51
C VAL A 195 3.56 -12.44 -5.59
N ALA A 196 3.54 -11.45 -4.70
CA ALA A 196 2.44 -11.18 -3.79
C ALA A 196 1.69 -9.90 -4.21
N SER A 197 0.37 -9.87 -4.04
CA SER A 197 -0.43 -8.67 -4.25
C SER A 197 -1.49 -8.53 -3.15
N PRO A 198 -1.47 -7.45 -2.35
CA PRO A 198 -2.54 -7.17 -1.41
C PRO A 198 -3.73 -6.54 -2.13
N VAL A 199 -4.92 -7.09 -1.89
CA VAL A 199 -6.17 -6.66 -2.51
C VAL A 199 -7.17 -6.27 -1.42
N ARG A 200 -7.76 -5.08 -1.55
CA ARG A 200 -8.79 -4.59 -0.63
C ARG A 200 -10.19 -5.02 -1.08
N PRO A 201 -11.20 -5.05 -0.19
CA PRO A 201 -12.54 -5.51 -0.54
C PRO A 201 -13.19 -4.79 -1.75
N TYR A 202 -12.91 -3.49 -1.92
CA TYR A 202 -13.43 -2.70 -3.03
C TYR A 202 -12.64 -2.88 -4.35
N GLU A 203 -11.64 -3.75 -4.37
CA GLU A 203 -10.80 -4.09 -5.52
C GLU A 203 -11.09 -5.53 -6.01
N GLU A 204 -12.31 -6.03 -5.82
CA GLU A 204 -12.69 -7.43 -6.11
C GLU A 204 -12.35 -7.87 -7.55
N HIS A 205 -12.46 -6.98 -8.54
CA HIS A 205 -12.11 -7.29 -9.93
C HIS A 205 -10.60 -7.52 -10.12
N VAL A 206 -9.76 -6.90 -9.28
CA VAL A 206 -8.32 -7.18 -9.23
C VAL A 206 -8.07 -8.57 -8.66
N ALA A 207 -8.79 -8.97 -7.60
CA ALA A 207 -8.72 -10.34 -7.07
C ALA A 207 -9.08 -11.38 -8.13
N ARG A 208 -10.18 -11.18 -8.85
CA ARG A 208 -10.59 -12.07 -9.96
C ARG A 208 -9.55 -12.16 -11.07
N ALA A 209 -8.92 -11.02 -11.41
CA ALA A 209 -7.84 -10.99 -12.40
C ALA A 209 -6.61 -11.79 -11.91
N LEU A 210 -6.19 -11.58 -10.66
CA LEU A 210 -5.08 -12.31 -10.03
C LEU A 210 -5.34 -13.83 -10.00
N GLU A 211 -6.53 -14.25 -9.57
CA GLU A 211 -6.92 -15.68 -9.55
C GLU A 211 -6.87 -16.31 -10.94
N SER A 212 -7.30 -15.58 -11.98
CA SER A 212 -7.21 -16.05 -13.36
C SER A 212 -5.78 -16.19 -13.90
N GLU A 213 -4.81 -15.51 -13.26
CA GLU A 213 -3.38 -15.62 -13.55
C GLU A 213 -2.66 -16.57 -12.58
N GLY A 214 -3.40 -17.37 -11.80
CA GLY A 214 -2.86 -18.42 -10.95
C GLY A 214 -2.43 -17.98 -9.55
N PHE A 215 -2.73 -16.73 -9.15
CA PHE A 215 -2.54 -16.30 -7.77
C PHE A 215 -3.58 -16.97 -6.87
N ARG A 216 -3.22 -17.23 -5.62
CA ARG A 216 -4.13 -17.77 -4.60
C ARG A 216 -4.16 -16.89 -3.36
N PRO A 217 -5.31 -16.74 -2.68
CA PRO A 217 -5.37 -16.05 -1.41
C PRO A 217 -4.62 -16.89 -0.35
N VAL A 218 -3.66 -16.30 0.34
CA VAL A 218 -2.83 -16.99 1.35
C VAL A 218 -2.95 -16.41 2.75
N ALA A 219 -3.39 -15.15 2.88
CA ALA A 219 -3.50 -14.48 4.16
C ALA A 219 -4.50 -13.31 4.13
N GLY A 220 -5.09 -13.03 5.29
CA GLY A 220 -5.86 -11.82 5.54
C GLY A 220 -5.15 -10.92 6.54
N ALA A 221 -5.21 -9.61 6.31
CA ALA A 221 -4.70 -8.60 7.21
C ALA A 221 -5.78 -7.55 7.49
N MET A 222 -5.82 -7.07 8.74
CA MET A 222 -6.60 -5.89 9.12
C MET A 222 -5.69 -4.68 9.14
N LEU A 223 -6.15 -3.59 8.52
CA LEU A 223 -5.44 -2.32 8.49
C LEU A 223 -5.99 -1.39 9.57
N PHE A 224 -5.06 -0.76 10.27
CA PHE A 224 -5.29 0.12 11.39
C PHE A 224 -4.57 1.45 11.19
N VAL A 225 -5.16 2.51 11.73
CA VAL A 225 -4.54 3.82 11.80
C VAL A 225 -4.74 4.41 13.19
N LYS A 226 -3.75 5.17 13.63
CA LYS A 226 -3.84 6.02 14.82
C LYS A 226 -3.42 7.44 14.42
N GLU A 227 -4.30 8.39 14.68
CA GLU A 227 -3.96 9.80 14.59
C GLU A 227 -3.09 10.20 15.77
N LEU A 228 -1.98 10.87 15.49
CA LEU A 228 -1.06 11.39 16.48
C LEU A 228 -1.42 12.85 16.74
N ALA A 229 -1.83 13.15 17.97
CA ALA A 229 -2.02 14.53 18.38
C ALA A 229 -0.65 15.18 18.60
N VAL A 230 -0.31 16.18 17.77
CA VAL A 230 0.83 17.07 18.06
C VAL A 230 0.30 18.19 18.95
N ARG A 231 0.84 18.30 20.18
CA ARG A 231 0.61 19.50 20.99
C ARG A 231 1.36 20.66 20.32
N ILE A 232 0.62 21.62 19.78
CA ILE A 232 1.18 22.90 19.34
C ILE A 232 1.16 23.80 20.56
N GLU A 233 2.33 24.15 21.11
CA GLU A 233 2.39 25.27 22.03
C GLU A 233 2.05 26.55 21.26
N GLU A 234 0.96 27.19 21.64
CA GLU A 234 0.55 28.47 21.09
C GLU A 234 1.67 29.50 21.37
N ARG A 235 2.28 30.06 20.33
CA ARG A 235 3.23 31.16 20.50
C ARG A 235 2.47 32.34 21.09
N ALA A 236 2.75 32.67 22.35
CA ALA A 236 2.24 33.88 22.97
C ALA A 236 2.62 35.10 22.10
N LEU A 237 1.62 35.76 21.53
CA LEU A 237 1.79 37.04 20.83
C LEU A 237 2.07 38.11 21.89
N ALA A 238 3.34 38.45 22.10
CA ALA A 238 3.69 39.60 22.92
C ALA A 238 3.44 40.89 22.11
N PRO A 239 2.78 41.91 22.69
CA PRO A 239 2.58 43.18 22.01
C PRO A 239 3.93 43.85 21.71
N ALA A 240 4.10 44.33 20.47
CA ALA A 240 5.27 45.10 20.08
C ALA A 240 5.20 46.48 20.77
N VAL A 241 6.07 46.70 21.77
CA VAL A 241 6.27 48.03 22.34
C VAL A 241 7.13 48.82 21.36
N VAL A 242 6.50 49.70 20.60
CA VAL A 242 7.19 50.72 19.79
C VAL A 242 7.67 51.81 20.75
N ARG A 243 8.98 52.04 20.78
CA ARG A 243 9.60 53.20 21.46
C ARG A 243 9.86 54.31 20.46
#